data_AF-A0A316QE44-F1
#
_entry.id   AF-A0A316QE44-F1
#
_cell.length_a   1.000
_cell.length_b   1.000
_cell.length_c   1.000
_cell.angle_alpha   90.00
_cell.angle_beta   90.00
_cell.angle_gamma   90.00
#
_symmetry.space_group_name_H-M   'P 1'
#
loop_
_entity.id
_entity.type
_entity.pdbx_description
1 polymer ?
#
loop_
_entity_poly.entity_id
_entity_poly.type
_entity_poly.pdbx_seq_one_letter_code
_entity_poly.pdbx_strand_id
1 'polypeptide(L)'
;MNEKRLSHKELIKQARRLSLQKNISIGKAVSGVLLLIAAGFTAYIYYLITDHYTDSLATAFGFGIAAVLFTIVLLIYYLHKQEIADRMYENIVVIWKYNPKELYRFCKYTAFKEKPVKCVQLLIIAAGVFLLTLALMLTEVQFIILLGFTISALLLICAVLAHPYMRYHLLKFKNLFYGAAKDIIISRTGIFAVGRIHKFGYNSAVFLRAEAKALGMYDCIVFYYHQKYGYQTVTREVYIPIPPQASKEEVTELLELFNSPDLYMQQNAEQEK
;
A
#
# COMPACT_ATOMS: atom_id res chain seq x y z
N MET A 1 8.69 34.91 -12.87
CA MET A 1 9.81 34.07 -13.38
C MET A 1 9.15 32.84 -13.98
N ASN A 2 9.26 32.64 -15.30
CA ASN A 2 8.47 31.65 -16.05
C ASN A 2 8.91 30.22 -15.68
N GLU A 3 8.22 29.57 -14.75
CA GLU A 3 8.38 28.13 -14.54
C GLU A 3 7.85 27.42 -15.78
N LYS A 4 8.78 26.85 -16.56
CA LYS A 4 8.47 25.93 -17.65
C LYS A 4 7.58 24.81 -17.08
N ARG A 5 6.26 24.86 -17.33
CA ARG A 5 5.38 23.68 -17.19
C ARG A 5 6.04 22.55 -17.98
N LEU A 6 6.60 21.58 -17.27
CA LEU A 6 7.24 20.41 -17.86
C LEU A 6 6.25 19.77 -18.83
N SER A 7 6.70 19.48 -20.05
CA SER A 7 5.83 18.82 -21.02
C SER A 7 5.41 17.45 -20.49
N HIS A 8 4.23 16.96 -20.89
CA HIS A 8 3.70 15.67 -20.46
C HIS A 8 4.71 14.51 -20.65
N LYS A 9 5.51 14.56 -21.73
CA LYS A 9 6.60 13.59 -22.00
C LYS A 9 7.75 13.67 -20.99
N GLU A 10 8.10 14.87 -20.52
CA GLU A 10 9.14 15.06 -19.51
C GLU A 10 8.66 14.62 -18.13
N LEU A 11 7.37 14.81 -17.81
CA LEU A 11 6.74 14.29 -16.60
C LEU A 11 6.76 12.76 -16.57
N ILE A 12 6.41 12.09 -17.69
CA ILE A 12 6.50 10.63 -17.82
C ILE A 12 7.96 10.13 -17.69
N LYS A 13 8.92 10.87 -18.26
CA LYS A 13 10.35 10.51 -18.17
C LYS A 13 10.88 10.68 -16.73
N GLN A 14 10.44 11.72 -16.02
CA GLN A 14 10.71 11.89 -14.59
C GLN A 14 10.01 10.83 -13.76
N ALA A 15 8.80 10.40 -14.16
CA ALA A 15 8.01 9.38 -13.48
C ALA A 15 8.73 8.04 -13.32
N ARG A 16 9.50 7.64 -14.34
CA ARG A 16 10.35 6.43 -14.28
C ARG A 16 11.45 6.48 -13.22
N ARG A 17 11.84 7.67 -12.75
CA ARG A 17 12.83 7.88 -11.68
C ARG A 17 12.20 8.07 -10.30
N LEU A 18 10.87 8.07 -10.20
CA LEU A 18 10.16 8.29 -8.94
C LEU A 18 10.26 7.10 -8.01
N SER A 19 10.14 7.41 -6.72
CA SER A 19 10.17 6.41 -5.64
C SER A 19 9.12 5.31 -5.77
N LEU A 20 7.97 5.60 -6.39
CA LEU A 20 6.93 4.60 -6.69
C LEU A 20 7.44 3.52 -7.66
N GLN A 21 8.06 3.92 -8.79
CA GLN A 21 8.60 2.98 -9.77
C GLN A 21 9.73 2.13 -9.19
N LYS A 22 10.61 2.75 -8.39
CA LYS A 22 11.70 2.05 -7.71
C LYS A 22 11.18 0.97 -6.75
N ASN A 23 10.13 1.28 -5.98
CA ASN A 23 9.48 0.33 -5.07
C ASN A 23 8.89 -0.87 -5.81
N ILE A 24 8.18 -0.63 -6.93
CA ILE A 24 7.57 -1.70 -7.72
C ILE A 24 8.64 -2.56 -8.40
N SER A 25 9.67 -1.94 -8.98
CA SER A 25 10.77 -2.66 -9.63
C SER A 25 11.51 -3.59 -8.68
N ILE A 26 11.88 -3.11 -7.49
CA ILE A 26 12.55 -3.95 -6.49
C ILE A 26 11.61 -5.04 -5.98
N GLY A 27 10.33 -4.74 -5.77
CA GLY A 27 9.33 -5.74 -5.38
C GLY A 27 9.22 -6.89 -6.39
N LYS A 28 9.18 -6.59 -7.69
CA LYS A 28 9.20 -7.59 -8.76
C LYS A 28 10.49 -8.42 -8.74
N ALA A 29 11.65 -7.76 -8.59
CA ALA A 29 12.94 -8.44 -8.56
C ALA A 29 13.06 -9.40 -7.36
N VAL A 30 12.70 -8.95 -6.16
CA VAL A 30 12.70 -9.79 -4.94
C VAL A 30 11.73 -10.96 -5.09
N SER A 31 10.54 -10.72 -5.63
CA SER A 31 9.56 -11.80 -5.87
C SER A 31 10.10 -12.84 -6.86
N GLY A 32 10.76 -12.41 -7.93
CA GLY A 32 11.40 -13.30 -8.90
C GLY A 32 12.55 -14.12 -8.29
N VAL A 33 13.40 -13.50 -7.47
CA VAL A 33 14.49 -14.21 -6.77
C VAL A 33 13.93 -15.23 -5.78
N LEU A 34 12.91 -14.86 -4.99
CA LEU A 34 12.26 -15.79 -4.06
C LEU A 34 11.60 -16.96 -4.79
N LEU A 35 10.98 -16.72 -5.94
CA LEU A 35 10.39 -17.77 -6.77
C LEU A 35 11.44 -18.77 -7.26
N LEU A 36 12.59 -18.27 -7.73
CA LEU A 36 13.71 -19.14 -8.16
C LEU A 36 14.24 -19.99 -7.01
N ILE A 37 14.45 -19.39 -5.85
CA ILE A 37 14.91 -20.11 -4.65
C ILE A 37 13.89 -21.16 -4.23
N ALA A 38 12.60 -20.80 -4.16
CA ALA A 38 11.54 -21.71 -3.78
C ALA A 38 11.39 -22.87 -4.77
N ALA A 39 11.42 -22.60 -6.07
CA ALA A 39 11.33 -23.63 -7.11
C ALA A 39 12.55 -24.57 -7.09
N GLY A 40 13.77 -24.00 -6.97
CA GLY A 40 15.00 -24.79 -6.88
C GLY A 40 15.03 -25.68 -5.63
N PHE A 41 14.63 -25.16 -4.48
CA PHE A 41 14.55 -25.93 -3.23
C PHE A 41 13.48 -27.03 -3.31
N THR A 42 12.32 -26.73 -3.89
CA THR A 42 11.24 -27.71 -4.09
C THR A 42 11.67 -28.83 -5.03
N ALA A 43 12.37 -28.51 -6.13
CA ALA A 43 12.90 -29.50 -7.06
C ALA A 43 14.00 -30.38 -6.42
N TYR A 44 14.86 -29.79 -5.58
CA TYR A 44 15.86 -30.54 -4.83
C TYR A 44 15.23 -31.51 -3.83
N ILE A 45 14.20 -31.08 -3.08
CA ILE A 45 13.48 -32.00 -2.18
C ILE A 45 12.78 -33.10 -2.97
N TYR A 46 12.17 -32.79 -4.12
CA TYR A 46 11.55 -33.80 -4.98
C TYR A 46 12.55 -34.88 -5.41
N TYR A 47 13.76 -34.46 -5.82
CA TYR A 47 14.85 -35.38 -6.15
C TYR A 47 15.25 -36.25 -4.94
N LEU A 48 15.32 -35.69 -3.74
CA LEU A 48 15.58 -36.47 -2.53
C LEU A 48 14.46 -37.46 -2.19
N ILE A 49 13.20 -37.11 -2.45
CA ILE A 49 12.05 -38.00 -2.23
C ILE A 49 12.13 -39.21 -3.18
N THR A 50 12.54 -39.00 -4.44
CA THR A 50 12.64 -40.09 -5.41
C THR A 50 13.69 -41.13 -5.03
N ASP A 51 14.77 -40.71 -4.37
CA ASP A 51 15.84 -41.63 -3.91
C ASP A 51 15.55 -42.19 -2.50
N HIS A 52 14.98 -41.40 -1.60
CA HIS A 52 14.75 -41.76 -0.19
C HIS A 52 13.44 -41.18 0.35
N TYR A 53 12.34 -41.95 0.29
CA TYR A 53 11.06 -41.49 0.82
C TYR A 53 11.05 -41.43 2.36
N THR A 54 10.73 -40.26 2.91
CA THR A 54 10.37 -40.09 4.33
C THR A 54 9.22 -39.09 4.47
N ASP A 55 8.40 -39.22 5.52
CA ASP A 55 7.29 -38.30 5.79
C ASP A 55 7.78 -36.85 6.01
N SER A 56 8.99 -36.69 6.53
CA SER A 56 9.63 -35.38 6.71
C SER A 56 9.94 -34.69 5.38
N LEU A 57 10.43 -35.44 4.38
CA LEU A 57 10.71 -34.93 3.05
C LEU A 57 9.43 -34.62 2.28
N ALA A 58 8.42 -35.49 2.38
CA ALA A 58 7.10 -35.24 1.81
C ALA A 58 6.47 -33.94 2.36
N THR A 59 6.61 -33.71 3.67
CA THR A 59 6.16 -32.48 4.33
C THR A 59 6.94 -31.25 3.84
N ALA A 60 8.27 -31.36 3.73
CA ALA A 60 9.12 -30.28 3.23
C ALA A 60 8.81 -29.92 1.77
N PHE A 61 8.49 -30.92 0.93
CA PHE A 61 8.06 -30.70 -0.46
C PHE A 61 6.73 -29.95 -0.53
N GLY A 62 5.76 -30.30 0.32
CA GLY A 62 4.51 -29.56 0.46
C GLY A 62 4.72 -28.08 0.82
N PHE A 63 5.63 -27.79 1.76
CA PHE A 63 6.03 -26.41 2.08
C PHE A 63 6.72 -25.71 0.90
N GLY A 64 7.54 -26.43 0.13
CA GLY A 64 8.16 -25.93 -1.08
C GLY A 64 7.13 -25.46 -2.12
N ILE A 65 6.13 -26.30 -2.43
CA ILE A 65 5.02 -25.95 -3.33
C ILE A 65 4.26 -24.74 -2.81
N ALA A 66 3.93 -24.70 -1.51
CA ALA A 66 3.23 -23.57 -0.92
C ALA A 66 4.04 -22.26 -1.05
N ALA A 67 5.36 -22.32 -0.86
CA ALA A 67 6.26 -21.17 -1.05
C ALA A 67 6.32 -20.69 -2.51
N VAL A 68 6.31 -21.62 -3.48
CA VAL A 68 6.22 -21.29 -4.91
C VAL A 68 4.89 -20.57 -5.22
N LEU A 69 3.76 -21.12 -4.76
CA LEU A 69 2.46 -20.49 -4.98
C LEU A 69 2.39 -19.09 -4.34
N PHE A 70 2.89 -18.96 -3.11
CA PHE A 70 2.94 -17.67 -2.41
C PHE A 70 3.76 -16.63 -3.16
N THR A 71 4.94 -17.01 -3.67
CA THR A 71 5.81 -16.10 -4.43
C THR A 71 5.23 -15.72 -5.79
N ILE A 72 4.49 -16.61 -6.47
CA ILE A 72 3.71 -16.29 -7.68
C ILE A 72 2.64 -15.23 -7.37
N VAL A 73 1.85 -15.42 -6.31
CA VAL A 73 0.83 -14.44 -5.90
C VAL A 73 1.47 -13.09 -5.58
N LEU A 74 2.62 -13.08 -4.89
CA LEU A 74 3.37 -11.86 -4.61
C LEU A 74 3.84 -11.16 -5.90
N LEU A 75 4.31 -11.90 -6.89
CA LEU A 75 4.72 -11.36 -8.18
C LEU A 75 3.53 -10.74 -8.94
N ILE A 76 2.40 -11.45 -8.99
CA ILE A 76 1.15 -10.95 -9.59
C ILE A 76 0.72 -9.64 -8.91
N TYR A 77 0.80 -9.57 -7.58
CA TYR A 77 0.52 -8.35 -6.83
C TYR A 77 1.38 -7.17 -7.27
N TYR A 78 2.69 -7.35 -7.44
CA TYR A 78 3.57 -6.28 -7.91
C TYR A 78 3.39 -5.94 -9.39
N LEU A 79 2.98 -6.89 -10.23
CA LEU A 79 2.60 -6.62 -11.62
C LEU A 79 1.32 -5.78 -11.69
N HIS A 80 0.29 -6.14 -10.94
CA HIS A 80 -0.92 -5.32 -10.84
C HIS A 80 -0.60 -3.91 -10.30
N LYS A 81 0.32 -3.81 -9.34
CA LYS A 81 0.81 -2.53 -8.82
C LYS A 81 1.54 -1.68 -9.87
N GLN A 82 2.26 -2.32 -10.80
CA GLN A 82 2.87 -1.65 -11.95
C GLN A 82 1.81 -1.02 -12.86
N GLU A 83 0.76 -1.78 -13.20
CA GLU A 83 -0.31 -1.30 -14.07
C GLU A 83 -1.00 -0.05 -13.50
N ILE A 84 -1.27 -0.05 -12.19
CA ILE A 84 -1.84 1.11 -11.49
C ILE A 84 -0.88 2.31 -11.58
N ALA A 85 0.41 2.09 -11.36
CA ALA A 85 1.40 3.15 -11.43
C ALA A 85 1.54 3.73 -12.84
N ASP A 86 1.49 2.88 -13.87
CA ASP A 86 1.58 3.31 -15.27
C ASP A 86 0.39 4.23 -15.64
N ARG A 87 -0.85 3.86 -15.25
CA ARG A 87 -2.03 4.73 -15.44
C ARG A 87 -1.96 6.03 -14.65
N MET A 88 -1.32 6.03 -13.48
CA MET A 88 -1.06 7.26 -12.74
C MET A 88 -0.05 8.15 -13.46
N TYR A 89 0.96 7.55 -14.10
CA TYR A 89 1.98 8.29 -14.84
C TYR A 89 1.46 8.91 -16.14
N GLU A 90 0.45 8.30 -16.76
CA GLU A 90 -0.25 8.86 -17.92
C GLU A 90 -1.13 10.07 -17.57
N ASN A 91 -1.48 10.27 -16.30
CA ASN A 91 -2.44 11.30 -15.89
C ASN A 91 -1.88 12.21 -14.79
N ILE A 92 -0.55 12.39 -14.74
CA ILE A 92 0.11 13.22 -13.74
C ILE A 92 -0.33 14.67 -13.90
N VAL A 93 -0.79 15.24 -12.80
CA VAL A 93 -1.06 16.67 -12.65
C VAL A 93 0.17 17.35 -12.05
N VAL A 94 0.63 16.84 -10.91
CA VAL A 94 1.69 17.46 -10.12
C VAL A 94 2.59 16.41 -9.47
N ILE A 95 3.87 16.74 -9.37
CA ILE A 95 4.85 15.99 -8.58
C ILE A 95 5.49 16.96 -7.58
N TRP A 96 5.19 16.77 -6.30
CA TRP A 96 5.80 17.55 -5.23
C TRP A 96 6.95 16.79 -4.60
N LYS A 97 8.10 17.47 -4.50
CA LYS A 97 9.29 16.94 -3.85
C LYS A 97 9.38 17.48 -2.43
N TYR A 98 9.62 16.58 -1.48
CA TYR A 98 9.70 16.91 -0.07
C TYR A 98 11.05 16.55 0.52
N ASN A 99 11.42 17.27 1.57
CA ASN A 99 12.40 16.75 2.51
C ASN A 99 11.76 15.59 3.30
N PRO A 100 12.36 14.38 3.31
CA PRO A 100 11.80 13.24 4.05
C PRO A 100 11.49 13.55 5.51
N LYS A 101 12.29 14.42 6.16
CA LYS A 101 12.07 14.83 7.56
C LYS A 101 10.71 15.52 7.77
N GLU A 102 10.22 16.27 6.79
CA GLU A 102 8.93 16.95 6.88
C GLU A 102 7.78 15.95 6.80
N LEU A 103 7.80 15.06 5.80
CA LEU A 103 6.79 14.01 5.67
C LEU A 103 6.80 13.04 6.85
N TYR A 104 7.96 12.81 7.48
CA TYR A 104 8.06 12.04 8.72
C TYR A 104 7.35 12.71 9.88
N ARG A 105 7.53 14.03 10.07
CA ARG A 105 6.83 14.79 11.12
C ARG A 105 5.34 14.83 10.87
N PHE A 106 4.92 15.07 9.63
CA PHE A 106 3.52 15.03 9.22
C PHE A 106 2.88 13.65 9.46
N CYS A 107 3.56 12.56 9.05
CA CYS A 107 3.08 11.20 9.26
C CYS A 107 3.00 10.83 10.75
N LYS A 108 3.96 11.27 11.55
CA LYS A 108 3.92 11.10 13.01
C LYS A 108 2.74 11.86 13.64
N TYR A 109 2.51 13.10 13.22
CA TYR A 109 1.42 13.94 13.71
C TYR A 109 0.04 13.36 13.38
N THR A 110 -0.18 12.97 12.13
CA THR A 110 -1.44 12.36 11.67
C THR A 110 -1.68 11.01 12.35
N ALA A 111 -0.64 10.19 12.53
CA ALA A 111 -0.74 8.93 13.25
C ALA A 111 -1.14 9.10 14.73
N PHE A 112 -0.70 10.16 15.39
CA PHE A 112 -1.06 10.44 16.78
C PHE A 112 -2.55 10.82 16.94
N LYS A 113 -3.14 11.46 15.93
CA LYS A 113 -4.56 11.83 15.94
C LYS A 113 -5.51 10.69 15.57
N GLU A 114 -4.99 9.65 14.92
CA GLU A 114 -5.81 8.53 14.45
C GLU A 114 -6.03 7.51 15.57
N LYS A 115 -7.31 7.17 15.84
CA LYS A 115 -7.64 6.15 16.83
C LYS A 115 -7.20 4.76 16.32
N PRO A 116 -6.53 3.93 17.15
CA PRO A 116 -6.02 2.62 16.74
C PRO A 116 -7.11 1.53 16.68
N VAL A 117 -8.31 1.84 16.15
CA VAL A 117 -9.49 0.96 16.20
C VAL A 117 -9.20 -0.45 15.67
N LYS A 118 -8.57 -0.56 14.50
CA LYS A 118 -8.22 -1.86 13.89
C LYS A 118 -7.19 -2.63 14.72
N CYS A 119 -6.22 -1.94 15.30
CA CYS A 119 -5.22 -2.57 16.17
C CYS A 119 -5.89 -3.16 17.41
N VAL A 120 -6.77 -2.40 18.06
CA VAL A 120 -7.54 -2.87 19.23
C VAL A 120 -8.43 -4.06 18.86
N GLN A 121 -9.15 -4.00 17.74
CA GLN A 121 -9.96 -5.13 17.26
C GLN A 121 -9.12 -6.40 17.06
N LEU A 122 -7.96 -6.28 16.40
CA LEU A 122 -7.06 -7.42 16.19
C LEU A 122 -6.47 -7.96 17.49
N LEU A 123 -6.16 -7.09 18.47
CA LEU A 123 -5.71 -7.52 19.80
C LEU A 123 -6.78 -8.31 20.54
N ILE A 124 -8.04 -7.86 20.49
CA ILE A 124 -9.17 -8.57 21.11
C ILE A 124 -9.36 -9.94 20.46
N ILE A 125 -9.34 -10.01 19.12
CA ILE A 125 -9.45 -11.28 18.39
C ILE A 125 -8.26 -12.20 18.73
N ALA A 126 -7.03 -11.67 18.74
CA ALA A 126 -5.84 -12.44 19.07
C ALA A 126 -5.89 -13.01 20.49
N ALA A 127 -6.36 -12.23 21.47
CA ALA A 127 -6.55 -12.65 22.85
C ALA A 127 -7.64 -13.73 22.97
N GLY A 128 -8.77 -13.58 22.24
CA GLY A 128 -9.82 -14.59 22.20
C GLY A 128 -9.34 -15.93 21.64
N VAL A 129 -8.61 -15.90 20.51
CA VAL A 129 -8.01 -17.11 19.91
C VAL A 129 -6.97 -17.72 20.86
N PHE A 130 -6.16 -16.90 21.53
CA PHE A 130 -5.18 -17.37 22.51
C PHE A 130 -5.83 -18.10 23.69
N LEU A 131 -6.87 -17.49 24.30
CA LEU A 131 -7.62 -18.09 25.41
C LEU A 131 -8.32 -19.39 24.99
N LEU A 132 -8.92 -19.42 23.80
CA LEU A 132 -9.51 -20.63 23.23
C LEU A 132 -8.45 -21.73 23.05
N THR A 133 -7.27 -21.36 22.54
CA THR A 133 -6.14 -22.30 22.36
C THR A 133 -5.66 -22.85 23.70
N LEU A 134 -5.57 -22.01 24.74
CA LEU A 134 -5.23 -22.45 26.11
C LEU A 134 -6.26 -23.43 26.67
N ALA A 135 -7.56 -23.19 26.47
CA ALA A 135 -8.59 -24.13 26.89
C ALA A 135 -8.49 -25.47 26.14
N LEU A 136 -8.17 -25.43 24.85
CA LEU A 136 -7.97 -26.62 24.02
C LEU A 136 -6.69 -27.41 24.37
N MET A 137 -5.73 -26.84 25.11
CA MET A 137 -4.60 -27.61 25.64
C MET A 137 -5.03 -28.77 26.54
N LEU A 138 -6.25 -28.74 27.07
CA LEU A 138 -6.83 -29.83 27.85
C LEU A 138 -7.27 -31.03 27.00
N THR A 139 -7.29 -30.91 25.67
CA THR A 139 -7.90 -31.91 24.75
C THR A 139 -6.89 -32.82 24.04
N GLU A 140 -5.60 -32.80 24.42
CA GLU A 140 -4.49 -33.62 23.87
C GLU A 140 -4.24 -33.55 22.34
N VAL A 141 -5.05 -32.82 21.55
CA VAL A 141 -4.85 -32.67 20.10
C VAL A 141 -3.76 -31.62 19.80
N GLN A 142 -2.50 -32.05 19.84
CA GLN A 142 -1.31 -31.20 19.69
C GLN A 142 -1.30 -30.35 18.42
N PHE A 143 -1.83 -30.85 17.30
CA PHE A 143 -1.89 -30.10 16.04
C PHE A 143 -2.81 -28.87 16.13
N ILE A 144 -4.00 -29.01 16.73
CA ILE A 144 -4.97 -27.92 16.88
C ILE A 144 -4.41 -26.84 17.80
N ILE A 145 -3.70 -27.24 18.86
CA ILE A 145 -3.04 -26.36 19.81
C ILE A 145 -1.95 -25.53 19.10
N LEU A 146 -1.07 -26.19 18.32
CA LEU A 146 -0.01 -25.52 17.57
C LEU A 146 -0.59 -24.53 16.54
N LEU A 147 -1.63 -24.93 15.82
CA LEU A 147 -2.32 -24.07 14.87
C LEU A 147 -2.92 -22.84 15.56
N GLY A 148 -3.57 -23.01 16.71
CA GLY A 148 -4.15 -21.93 17.51
C GLY A 148 -3.12 -20.89 17.95
N PHE A 149 -1.96 -21.32 18.46
CA PHE A 149 -0.88 -20.39 18.82
C PHE A 149 -0.30 -19.69 17.60
N THR A 150 -0.15 -20.40 16.48
CA THR A 150 0.36 -19.82 15.23
C THR A 150 -0.57 -18.72 14.72
N ILE A 151 -1.89 -18.96 14.72
CA ILE A 151 -2.89 -17.97 14.33
C ILE A 151 -2.88 -16.77 15.29
N SER A 152 -2.83 -17.01 16.60
CA SER A 152 -2.76 -15.92 17.59
C SER A 152 -1.52 -15.05 17.43
N ALA A 153 -0.34 -15.66 17.19
CA ALA A 153 0.90 -14.95 16.93
C ALA A 153 0.82 -14.10 15.64
N LEU A 154 0.26 -14.65 14.56
CA LEU A 154 0.05 -13.92 13.31
C LEU A 154 -0.90 -12.73 13.49
N LEU A 155 -1.98 -12.90 14.25
CA LEU A 155 -2.91 -11.82 14.58
C LEU A 155 -2.25 -10.73 15.42
N LEU A 156 -1.40 -11.09 16.38
CA LEU A 156 -0.59 -10.14 17.17
C LEU A 156 0.34 -9.31 16.28
N ILE A 157 1.06 -9.95 15.35
CA ILE A 157 1.90 -9.26 14.38
C ILE A 157 1.05 -8.30 13.53
N CYS A 158 -0.10 -8.76 13.05
CA CYS A 158 -1.03 -7.92 12.29
C CYS A 158 -1.55 -6.74 13.11
N ALA A 159 -1.83 -6.93 14.40
CA ALA A 159 -2.28 -5.88 15.29
C ALA A 159 -1.22 -4.78 15.45
N VAL A 160 0.04 -5.18 15.68
CA VAL A 160 1.17 -4.25 15.74
C VAL A 160 1.27 -3.46 14.43
N LEU A 161 1.28 -4.13 13.28
CA LEU A 161 1.36 -3.49 11.96
C LEU A 161 0.16 -2.58 11.65
N ALA A 162 -1.02 -2.88 12.21
CA ALA A 162 -2.22 -2.07 12.07
C ALA A 162 -2.21 -0.80 12.93
N HIS A 163 -1.29 -0.68 13.90
CA HIS A 163 -1.19 0.50 14.74
C HIS A 163 -0.83 1.74 13.89
N PRO A 164 -1.54 2.88 14.04
CA PRO A 164 -1.28 4.08 13.23
C PRO A 164 0.18 4.54 13.26
N TYR A 165 0.84 4.43 14.42
CA TYR A 165 2.25 4.80 14.57
C TYR A 165 3.22 3.94 13.74
N MET A 166 2.86 2.69 13.43
CA MET A 166 3.68 1.85 12.55
C MET A 166 3.76 2.40 11.13
N ARG A 167 2.81 3.24 10.70
CA ARG A 167 2.88 3.92 9.41
C ARG A 167 4.13 4.79 9.28
N TYR A 168 4.50 5.49 10.35
CA TYR A 168 5.70 6.31 10.41
C TYR A 168 6.98 5.46 10.31
N HIS A 169 7.06 4.36 11.07
CA HIS A 169 8.22 3.46 11.02
C HIS A 169 8.34 2.76 9.66
N LEU A 170 7.23 2.29 9.10
CA LEU A 170 7.18 1.69 7.77
C LEU A 170 7.55 2.70 6.69
N LEU A 171 7.17 3.97 6.83
CA LEU A 171 7.59 5.04 5.91
C LEU A 171 9.10 5.27 5.95
N LYS A 172 9.70 5.31 7.16
CA LYS A 172 11.16 5.41 7.31
C LYS A 172 11.88 4.24 6.64
N PHE A 173 11.41 3.02 6.90
CA PHE A 173 11.94 1.82 6.29
C PHE A 173 11.81 1.88 4.76
N LYS A 174 10.61 2.15 4.23
CA LYS A 174 10.39 2.31 2.78
C LYS A 174 11.24 3.43 2.17
N ASN A 175 11.50 4.51 2.88
CA ASN A 175 12.35 5.58 2.37
C ASN A 175 13.82 5.17 2.30
N LEU A 176 14.31 4.36 3.24
CA LEU A 176 15.68 3.84 3.23
C LEU A 176 15.95 3.03 1.96
N PHE A 177 15.03 2.13 1.58
CA PHE A 177 15.21 1.29 0.40
C PHE A 177 14.79 1.98 -0.91
N TYR A 178 13.68 2.71 -0.89
CA TYR A 178 12.97 3.15 -2.11
C TYR A 178 12.87 4.67 -2.28
N GLY A 179 13.26 5.48 -1.29
CA GLY A 179 13.04 6.92 -1.34
C GLY A 179 11.56 7.34 -1.24
N ALA A 180 10.69 6.48 -0.70
CA ALA A 180 9.23 6.64 -0.67
C ALA A 180 8.69 7.88 0.08
N ALA A 181 9.54 8.65 0.77
CA ALA A 181 9.18 9.89 1.45
C ALA A 181 9.81 11.12 0.77
N LYS A 182 10.19 11.02 -0.50
CA LYS A 182 10.76 12.14 -1.27
C LYS A 182 9.75 12.77 -2.22
N ASP A 183 8.79 12.00 -2.70
CA ASP A 183 7.87 12.44 -3.74
C ASP A 183 6.42 12.19 -3.31
N ILE A 184 5.55 13.17 -3.55
CA ILE A 184 4.11 12.97 -3.64
C ILE A 184 3.70 13.20 -5.09
N ILE A 185 2.96 12.25 -5.64
CA ILE A 185 2.49 12.27 -7.03
C ILE A 185 0.99 12.42 -6.99
N ILE A 186 0.49 13.46 -7.62
CA ILE A 186 -0.94 13.73 -7.76
C ILE A 186 -1.29 13.53 -9.23
N SER A 187 -2.13 12.54 -9.52
CA SER A 187 -2.68 12.27 -10.85
C SER A 187 -4.20 12.33 -10.81
N ARG A 188 -4.84 12.48 -11.97
CA ARG A 188 -6.31 12.42 -12.05
C ARG A 188 -6.87 11.05 -11.61
N THR A 189 -6.08 10.00 -11.78
CA THR A 189 -6.43 8.61 -11.49
C THR A 189 -5.99 8.15 -10.08
N GLY A 190 -5.31 9.00 -9.31
CA GLY A 190 -4.88 8.63 -7.97
C GLY A 190 -3.81 9.53 -7.37
N ILE A 191 -3.42 9.21 -6.14
CA ILE A 191 -2.38 9.91 -5.39
C ILE A 191 -1.40 8.89 -4.82
N PHE A 192 -0.11 9.12 -5.07
CA PHE A 192 0.95 8.42 -4.37
C PHE A 192 1.51 9.35 -3.30
N ALA A 193 1.25 9.03 -2.04
CA ALA A 193 1.72 9.80 -0.91
C ALA A 193 2.20 8.87 0.19
N VAL A 194 3.32 9.21 0.84
CA VAL A 194 3.78 8.53 2.06
C VAL A 194 3.91 6.99 1.84
N GLY A 195 4.41 6.60 0.66
CA GLY A 195 4.62 5.19 0.30
C GLY A 195 3.33 4.37 0.13
N ARG A 196 2.20 5.02 -0.14
CA ARG A 196 0.88 4.44 -0.40
C ARG A 196 0.28 4.99 -1.69
N ILE A 197 -0.51 4.17 -2.35
CA ILE A 197 -1.28 4.55 -3.54
C ILE A 197 -2.75 4.65 -3.13
N HIS A 198 -3.35 5.80 -3.38
CA HIS A 198 -4.78 6.06 -3.30
C HIS A 198 -5.30 6.14 -4.73
N LYS A 199 -6.27 5.31 -5.10
CA LYS A 199 -6.79 5.26 -6.48
C LYS A 199 -8.10 6.04 -6.58
N PHE A 200 -8.28 6.75 -7.70
CA PHE A 200 -9.53 7.39 -8.10
C PHE A 200 -10.00 6.79 -9.43
N GLY A 201 -11.31 6.67 -9.63
CA GLY A 201 -11.89 6.12 -10.86
C GLY A 201 -11.73 4.60 -11.05
N TYR A 202 -11.36 3.85 -10.00
CA TYR A 202 -11.07 2.41 -10.12
C TYR A 202 -12.19 1.56 -9.51
N ASN A 203 -13.14 1.06 -10.33
CA ASN A 203 -14.25 0.11 -10.06
C ASN A 203 -15.01 0.19 -8.72
N SER A 204 -14.72 1.19 -7.89
CA SER A 204 -15.10 1.28 -6.48
C SER A 204 -14.73 2.62 -5.87
N ALA A 205 -13.74 3.36 -6.39
CA ALA A 205 -13.33 4.66 -5.84
C ALA A 205 -13.77 5.83 -6.74
N VAL A 206 -14.68 6.68 -6.27
CA VAL A 206 -15.18 7.86 -7.02
C VAL A 206 -14.68 9.14 -6.34
N PHE A 207 -13.98 9.99 -7.08
CA PHE A 207 -13.51 11.28 -6.56
C PHE A 207 -14.70 12.23 -6.33
N LEU A 208 -14.63 13.08 -5.30
CA LEU A 208 -15.75 13.94 -4.88
C LEU A 208 -15.46 15.43 -4.84
N ARG A 209 -14.28 15.81 -4.35
CA ARG A 209 -13.81 17.20 -4.25
C ARG A 209 -12.43 17.23 -3.61
N ALA A 210 -11.72 18.33 -3.85
CA ALA A 210 -10.50 18.67 -3.14
C ALA A 210 -10.69 20.02 -2.44
N GLU A 211 -10.21 20.15 -1.21
CA GLU A 211 -10.32 21.39 -0.43
C GLU A 211 -9.01 21.67 0.33
N ALA A 212 -8.64 22.94 0.46
CA ALA A 212 -7.56 23.34 1.36
C ALA A 212 -8.06 23.39 2.81
N LYS A 213 -7.36 22.74 3.73
CA LYS A 213 -7.70 22.70 5.15
C LYS A 213 -6.45 22.74 6.02
N ALA A 214 -6.49 23.53 7.08
CA ALA A 214 -5.47 23.50 8.12
C ALA A 214 -5.64 22.26 9.00
N LEU A 215 -4.59 21.45 9.11
CA LEU A 215 -4.51 20.30 10.02
C LEU A 215 -3.50 20.60 11.12
N GLY A 216 -3.93 21.38 12.11
CA GLY A 216 -3.06 21.86 13.18
C GLY A 216 -2.04 22.87 12.64
N MET A 217 -0.76 22.49 12.62
CA MET A 217 0.34 23.32 12.13
C MET A 217 0.66 23.16 10.64
N TYR A 218 -0.09 22.32 9.92
CA TYR A 218 0.14 22.03 8.50
C TYR A 218 -1.05 22.49 7.66
N ASP A 219 -0.80 23.30 6.65
CA ASP A 219 -1.76 23.52 5.58
C ASP A 219 -1.77 22.30 4.65
N CYS A 220 -2.94 21.74 4.40
CA CYS A 220 -3.09 20.51 3.64
C CYS A 220 -4.12 20.67 2.53
N ILE A 221 -3.94 19.94 1.43
CA ILE A 221 -5.03 19.62 0.51
C ILE A 221 -5.66 18.31 0.96
N VAL A 222 -6.98 18.33 1.12
CA VAL A 222 -7.77 17.16 1.47
C VAL A 222 -8.53 16.71 0.24
N PHE A 223 -8.23 15.50 -0.21
CA PHE A 223 -8.95 14.85 -1.31
C PHE A 223 -10.03 13.94 -0.73
N TYR A 224 -11.27 14.20 -1.11
CA TYR A 224 -12.43 13.40 -0.75
C TYR A 224 -12.75 12.43 -1.87
N TYR A 225 -12.93 11.16 -1.53
CA TYR A 225 -13.39 10.16 -2.48
C TYR A 225 -14.29 9.13 -1.80
N HIS A 226 -15.30 8.66 -2.51
CA HIS A 226 -16.11 7.53 -2.10
C HIS A 226 -15.39 6.22 -2.42
N GLN A 227 -15.46 5.27 -1.52
CA GLN A 227 -15.03 3.90 -1.75
C GLN A 227 -16.20 2.95 -1.51
N LYS A 228 -16.63 2.23 -2.55
CA LYS A 228 -17.66 1.20 -2.50
C LYS A 228 -17.09 -0.09 -1.91
N TYR A 229 -17.80 -0.64 -0.94
CA TYR A 229 -17.59 -1.95 -0.34
C TYR A 229 -18.90 -2.74 -0.44
N GLY A 230 -19.06 -3.53 -1.49
CA GLY A 230 -20.36 -4.15 -1.82
C GLY A 230 -21.42 -3.07 -2.04
N TYR A 231 -22.51 -3.12 -1.26
CA TYR A 231 -23.60 -2.14 -1.31
C TYR A 231 -23.36 -0.85 -0.52
N GLN A 232 -22.31 -0.80 0.31
CA GLN A 232 -22.01 0.37 1.14
C GLN A 232 -21.02 1.30 0.45
N THR A 233 -21.25 2.61 0.55
CA THR A 233 -20.32 3.63 0.06
C THR A 233 -19.76 4.41 1.24
N VAL A 234 -18.44 4.43 1.39
CA VAL A 234 -17.74 5.12 2.49
C VAL A 234 -16.93 6.27 1.95
N THR A 235 -17.12 7.47 2.48
CA THR A 235 -16.25 8.61 2.17
C THR A 235 -14.89 8.44 2.87
N ARG A 236 -13.83 8.60 2.09
CA ARG A 236 -12.44 8.57 2.53
C ARG A 236 -11.82 9.94 2.28
N GLU A 237 -10.88 10.27 3.15
CA GLU A 237 -10.13 11.52 3.10
C GLU A 237 -8.64 11.21 2.99
N VAL A 238 -7.94 11.92 2.10
CA VAL A 238 -6.48 11.85 1.96
C VAL A 238 -5.92 13.24 2.18
N TYR A 239 -5.13 13.37 3.24
CA TYR A 239 -4.48 14.62 3.63
C TYR A 239 -3.08 14.69 3.04
N ILE A 240 -2.83 15.69 2.20
CA ILE A 240 -1.54 15.96 1.59
C ILE A 240 -1.03 17.31 2.11
N PRO A 241 0.11 17.36 2.83
CA PRO A 241 0.64 18.62 3.33
C PRO A 241 1.14 19.47 2.16
N ILE A 242 0.74 20.74 2.09
CA ILE A 242 1.20 21.66 1.04
C ILE A 242 2.72 21.91 1.24
N PRO A 243 3.55 21.78 0.19
CA PRO A 243 4.97 22.08 0.29
C PRO A 243 5.17 23.56 0.65
N PRO A 244 6.14 23.91 1.51
CA PRO A 244 6.43 25.33 1.81
C PRO A 244 6.90 26.13 0.60
N GLN A 245 7.32 25.44 -0.48
CA GLN A 245 7.77 26.04 -1.73
C GLN A 245 6.63 26.23 -2.74
N ALA A 246 5.46 25.63 -2.52
CA ALA A 246 4.34 25.73 -3.45
C ALA A 246 3.71 27.13 -3.36
N SER A 247 3.39 27.71 -4.51
CA SER A 247 2.72 29.02 -4.55
C SER A 247 1.23 28.88 -4.24
N LYS A 248 0.60 29.96 -3.76
CA LYS A 248 -0.85 29.99 -3.55
C LYS A 248 -1.63 29.81 -4.87
N GLU A 249 -1.06 30.30 -5.97
CA GLU A 249 -1.62 30.16 -7.32
C GLU A 249 -1.60 28.69 -7.75
N GLU A 250 -0.50 27.97 -7.56
CA GLU A 250 -0.38 26.54 -7.88
C GLU A 250 -1.42 25.71 -7.11
N VAL A 251 -1.61 26.00 -5.82
CA VAL A 251 -2.61 25.32 -4.99
C VAL A 251 -4.03 25.61 -5.48
N THR A 252 -4.31 26.86 -5.83
CA THR A 252 -5.63 27.27 -6.35
C THR A 252 -5.93 26.60 -7.69
N GLU A 253 -4.98 26.65 -8.64
CA GLU A 253 -5.10 25.98 -9.94
C GLU A 253 -5.34 24.48 -9.78
N LEU A 254 -4.65 23.82 -8.84
CA LEU A 254 -4.85 22.40 -8.57
C LEU A 254 -6.25 22.12 -8.01
N LEU A 255 -6.74 22.93 -7.08
CA LEU A 255 -8.09 22.78 -6.53
C LEU A 255 -9.17 23.01 -7.60
N GLU A 256 -9.01 24.03 -8.44
CA GLU A 256 -9.90 24.29 -9.56
C GLU A 256 -9.91 23.13 -10.57
N LEU A 257 -8.73 22.61 -10.91
CA LEU A 257 -8.60 21.48 -11.82
C LEU A 257 -9.36 20.25 -11.29
N PHE A 258 -9.18 19.91 -10.02
CA PHE A 258 -9.82 18.74 -9.41
C PHE A 258 -11.32 18.94 -9.18
N ASN A 259 -11.77 20.17 -8.89
CA ASN A 259 -13.18 20.47 -8.69
C ASN A 259 -13.92 20.81 -10.01
N SER A 260 -13.24 20.79 -11.15
CA SER A 260 -13.86 21.09 -12.44
C SER A 260 -14.85 19.99 -12.89
N PRO A 261 -15.99 20.35 -13.53
CA PRO A 261 -17.03 19.40 -13.94
C PRO A 261 -16.55 18.30 -14.90
N ASP A 262 -15.52 18.59 -15.70
CA ASP A 262 -14.99 17.69 -16.74
C ASP A 262 -14.47 16.36 -16.16
N LEU A 263 -14.02 16.37 -14.91
CA LEU A 263 -13.53 15.17 -14.21
C LEU A 263 -14.65 14.18 -13.86
N TYR A 264 -15.89 14.67 -13.64
CA TYR A 264 -17.05 13.84 -13.31
C TYR A 264 -17.70 13.23 -14.55
N MET A 265 -17.73 13.97 -15.66
CA MET A 265 -18.37 13.55 -16.90
C MET A 265 -17.62 12.41 -17.61
N GLN A 266 -16.29 12.41 -17.60
CA GLN A 266 -15.50 11.35 -18.24
C GLN A 266 -15.58 10.01 -17.49
N GLN A 267 -15.63 10.01 -16.15
CA GLN A 267 -15.74 8.78 -15.36
C GLN A 267 -17.11 8.11 -15.47
N ASN A 268 -18.19 8.88 -15.65
CA ASN A 268 -19.53 8.33 -15.85
C ASN A 268 -19.72 7.81 -17.28
N ALA A 269 -19.16 8.49 -18.29
CA ALA A 269 -19.26 8.06 -19.69
C ALA A 269 -18.49 6.76 -20.00
N GLU A 270 -17.42 6.45 -19.25
CA GLU A 270 -16.70 5.17 -19.36
C GLU A 270 -17.36 4.02 -18.59
N GLN A 271 -18.28 4.30 -17.65
CA GLN A 271 -19.05 3.28 -16.93
C GLN A 271 -20.34 2.88 -17.68
N GLU A 272 -20.75 3.66 -18.68
CA GLU A 272 -21.92 3.40 -19.53
C GLU A 272 -21.58 2.73 -20.88
N LYS A 273 -20.34 2.29 -21.09
CA LYS A 273 -19.89 1.49 -22.26
C LYS A 273 -19.39 0.13 -21.81
#